data_AF-H3BM95-F1
#
_entry.id   AF-H3BM95-F1
#
_cell.length_a   1.000
_cell.length_b   1.000
_cell.length_c   1.000
_cell.angle_alpha   90.00
_cell.angle_beta   90.00
_cell.angle_gamma   90.00
#
_symmetry.space_group_name_H-M   'P 1'
#
loop_
_entity.id
_entity.type
_entity.pdbx_description
1 polymer ?
#
loop_
_entity_poly.entity_id
_entity_poly.type
_entity_poly.pdbx_seq_one_letter_code
_entity_poly.pdbx_strand_id
1 'polypeptide(L)'
;MFPLRALWLVWALLGVAGSCPEPCACVDKYAHQFADCAYKELREVPEGLPANVTTLSLSANKITVLRRGAFADVTQVTSLWLAHNEVRT
;
A
#
# COMPACT_ATOMS: atom_id res chain seq x y z
N MET A 1 6.08 3.18 -39.78
CA MET A 1 5.47 4.38 -39.15
C MET A 1 4.33 3.89 -38.26
N PHE A 2 4.58 3.59 -36.98
CA PHE A 2 3.54 3.07 -36.08
C PHE A 2 2.60 4.22 -35.69
N PRO A 3 1.27 4.08 -35.79
CA PRO A 3 0.34 5.19 -35.61
C PRO A 3 0.26 5.58 -34.12
N LEU A 4 0.37 6.89 -33.85
CA LEU A 4 0.23 7.52 -32.52
C LEU A 4 -1.08 7.14 -31.79
N ARG A 5 -2.09 6.67 -32.51
CA ARG A 5 -3.36 6.16 -31.97
C ARG A 5 -3.24 4.84 -31.22
N ALA A 6 -2.20 4.04 -31.49
CA ALA A 6 -1.95 2.81 -30.77
C ALA A 6 -1.42 3.06 -29.34
N LEU A 7 -0.74 4.18 -29.08
CA LEU A 7 -0.24 4.53 -27.74
C LEU A 7 -1.37 4.73 -26.72
N TRP A 8 -2.51 5.28 -27.13
CA TRP A 8 -3.67 5.49 -26.27
C TRP A 8 -4.31 4.15 -25.83
N LEU A 9 -4.37 3.18 -26.75
CA LEU A 9 -4.85 1.84 -26.45
C LEU A 9 -3.87 1.07 -25.57
N VAL A 10 -2.57 1.26 -25.76
CA VAL A 10 -1.53 0.65 -24.90
C VAL A 10 -1.62 1.20 -23.47
N TRP A 11 -1.86 2.50 -23.27
CA TRP A 11 -2.04 3.06 -21.92
C TRP A 11 -3.34 2.58 -21.26
N ALA A 12 -4.43 2.40 -22.02
CA ALA A 12 -5.67 1.85 -21.49
C ALA A 12 -5.58 0.35 -21.14
N LEU A 13 -4.72 -0.40 -21.84
CA LEU A 13 -4.48 -1.82 -21.59
C LEU A 13 -3.47 -2.07 -20.46
N LEU A 14 -2.54 -1.12 -20.21
CA LEU A 14 -1.84 -1.02 -18.93
C LEU A 14 -2.82 -0.43 -17.91
N GLY A 15 -3.82 -1.24 -17.55
CA GLY A 15 -4.69 -0.94 -16.43
C GLY A 15 -3.85 -0.42 -15.28
N VAL A 16 -4.29 0.67 -14.66
CA VAL A 16 -3.76 1.16 -13.39
C VAL A 16 -4.11 0.08 -12.36
N ALA A 17 -3.35 -1.01 -12.36
CA ALA A 17 -3.33 -1.96 -11.27
C ALA A 17 -2.91 -1.13 -10.08
N GLY A 18 -3.79 -0.98 -9.08
CA GLY A 18 -3.51 -0.30 -7.82
C GLY A 18 -2.17 -0.80 -7.32
N SER A 19 -1.13 -0.02 -7.60
CA SER A 19 0.24 -0.49 -7.52
C SER A 19 0.57 -0.49 -6.05
N CYS A 20 1.17 -1.57 -5.55
CA CYS A 20 1.69 -1.52 -4.21
C CYS A 20 2.68 -0.34 -4.14
N PRO A 21 2.60 0.54 -3.13
CA PRO A 21 3.50 1.67 -3.03
C PRO A 21 4.95 1.19 -2.94
N GLU A 22 5.88 1.94 -3.53
CA GLU A 22 7.30 1.59 -3.66
C GLU A 22 8.01 1.12 -2.37
N PRO A 23 7.70 1.60 -1.15
CA PRO A 23 8.31 1.05 0.06
C PRO A 23 7.77 -0.33 0.45
N CYS A 24 6.61 -0.73 -0.06
CA CYS A 24 5.88 -1.91 0.37
C CYS A 24 5.89 -3.03 -0.66
N ALA A 25 5.84 -4.27 -0.18
CA ALA A 25 5.63 -5.45 -1.01
C ALA A 25 4.22 -6.01 -0.75
N CYS A 26 3.38 -6.05 -1.78
CA CYS A 26 2.04 -6.61 -1.69
C CYS A 26 2.05 -8.02 -2.26
N VAL A 27 1.57 -8.99 -1.49
CA VAL A 27 1.53 -10.40 -1.87
C VAL A 27 0.15 -10.98 -1.58
N ASP A 28 -0.36 -11.81 -2.49
CA ASP A 28 -1.50 -12.67 -2.20
C ASP A 28 -1.01 -13.91 -1.45
N LYS A 29 -1.56 -14.17 -0.27
CA LYS A 29 -1.31 -15.38 0.51
C LYS A 29 -2.63 -15.97 0.95
N TYR A 30 -2.96 -17.16 0.43
CA TYR A 30 -4.18 -17.89 0.81
C TYR A 30 -5.47 -17.05 0.64
N ALA A 31 -5.58 -16.29 -0.46
CA ALA A 31 -6.67 -15.36 -0.73
C ALA A 31 -6.74 -14.15 0.23
N HIS A 32 -5.65 -13.87 0.96
CA HIS A 32 -5.47 -12.66 1.74
C HIS A 32 -4.40 -11.77 1.10
N GLN A 33 -4.75 -10.51 0.85
CA GLN A 33 -3.84 -9.52 0.32
C GLN A 33 -3.02 -8.94 1.49
N PHE A 34 -1.74 -9.28 1.53
CA PHE A 34 -0.80 -8.87 2.55
C PHE A 34 0.09 -7.76 2.03
N ALA A 35 0.08 -6.58 2.67
CA ALA A 35 1.00 -5.49 2.40
C ALA A 35 2.12 -5.46 3.45
N ASP A 36 3.34 -5.79 3.03
CA ASP A 36 4.54 -5.73 3.85
C ASP A 36 5.25 -4.39 3.69
N CYS A 37 5.12 -3.53 4.69
CA CYS A 37 5.80 -2.24 4.78
C CYS A 37 6.75 -2.20 5.99
N ALA A 38 7.20 -3.35 6.51
CA ALA A 38 8.04 -3.41 7.69
C ALA A 38 9.51 -3.07 7.39
N TYR A 39 10.23 -2.49 8.36
CA TYR A 39 11.66 -2.14 8.25
C TYR A 39 11.97 -1.17 7.10
N LYS A 40 11.10 -0.18 6.87
CA LYS A 40 11.21 0.80 5.76
C LYS A 40 11.50 2.22 6.24
N GLU A 41 11.76 2.39 7.53
CA GLU A 41 11.96 3.69 8.18
C GLU A 41 10.81 4.70 7.98
N LEU A 42 9.59 4.20 7.78
CA LEU A 42 8.42 5.03 7.49
C LEU A 42 8.10 5.92 8.68
N ARG A 43 7.80 7.20 8.40
CA ARG A 43 7.37 8.17 9.42
C ARG A 43 5.86 8.38 9.43
N GLU A 44 5.19 7.92 8.38
CA GLU A 44 3.75 7.98 8.18
C GLU A 44 3.26 6.73 7.44
N VAL A 45 1.94 6.55 7.42
CA VAL A 45 1.32 5.46 6.66
C VAL A 45 1.41 5.79 5.16
N PRO A 46 1.91 4.87 4.31
CA PRO A 46 2.04 5.13 2.88
C PRO A 46 0.67 5.20 2.20
N GLU A 47 0.54 6.14 1.27
CA GLU A 47 -0.64 6.29 0.42
C GLU A 47 -0.61 5.32 -0.78
N GLY A 48 -1.76 5.09 -1.40
CA GLY A 48 -1.84 4.27 -2.62
C GLY A 48 -1.77 2.76 -2.37
N LEU A 49 -1.90 2.32 -1.11
CA LEU A 49 -2.08 0.92 -0.79
C LEU A 49 -3.37 0.38 -1.46
N PRO A 50 -3.37 -0.85 -2.00
CA PRO A 50 -4.56 -1.43 -2.60
C PRO A 50 -5.71 -1.56 -1.59
N ALA A 51 -6.92 -1.18 -2.00
CA ALA A 51 -8.09 -1.23 -1.12
C ALA A 51 -8.46 -2.64 -0.65
N ASN A 52 -8.02 -3.67 -1.38
CA ASN A 52 -8.26 -5.08 -1.04
C ASN A 52 -7.26 -5.67 -0.04
N VAL A 53 -6.29 -4.88 0.46
CA VAL A 53 -5.37 -5.32 1.51
C VAL A 53 -6.16 -5.72 2.76
N THR A 54 -5.97 -6.95 3.22
CA THR A 54 -6.58 -7.47 4.45
C THR A 54 -5.64 -7.38 5.64
N THR A 55 -4.33 -7.47 5.37
CA THR A 55 -3.29 -7.43 6.40
C THR A 55 -2.22 -6.43 6.02
N LEU A 56 -2.00 -5.44 6.88
CA LEU A 56 -1.00 -4.39 6.69
C LEU A 56 0.05 -4.45 7.80
N SER A 57 1.30 -4.68 7.43
CA SER A 57 2.43 -4.65 8.34
C SER A 57 3.20 -3.34 8.20
N LEU A 58 3.14 -2.50 9.23
CA LEU A 58 3.94 -1.27 9.38
C LEU A 58 4.95 -1.40 10.53
N SER A 59 5.26 -2.63 10.95
CA SER A 59 6.14 -2.90 12.09
C SER A 59 7.58 -2.46 11.84
N ALA A 60 8.31 -2.13 12.91
CA ALA A 60 9.71 -1.71 12.86
C ALA A 60 9.93 -0.50 11.94
N ASN A 61 9.12 0.54 12.14
CA ASN A 61 9.21 1.83 11.46
C ASN A 61 9.36 2.97 12.49
N LYS A 62 9.33 4.21 12.03
CA LYS A 62 9.52 5.44 12.82
C LYS A 62 8.23 6.27 12.86
N ILE A 63 7.06 5.62 12.80
CA ILE A 63 5.76 6.31 12.79
C ILE A 63 5.48 6.86 14.19
N THR A 64 5.29 8.16 14.29
CA THR A 64 5.06 8.85 15.57
C THR A 64 3.60 9.24 15.80
N VAL A 65 2.85 9.50 14.73
CA VAL A 65 1.46 9.97 14.79
C VAL A 65 0.63 9.28 13.73
N LEU A 66 -0.53 8.75 14.12
CA LEU A 66 -1.53 8.23 13.21
C LEU A 66 -2.58 9.31 12.95
N ARG A 67 -2.50 9.94 11.77
CA ARG A 67 -3.48 10.96 11.37
C ARG A 67 -4.85 10.33 11.17
N ARG A 68 -5.91 11.10 11.43
CA ARG A 68 -7.27 10.72 11.04
C ARG A 68 -7.29 10.53 9.51
N GLY A 69 -7.78 9.38 9.07
CA GLY A 69 -7.82 9.04 7.64
C GLY A 69 -6.54 8.40 7.09
N ALA A 70 -5.51 8.14 7.92
CA ALA A 70 -4.27 7.48 7.47
C ALA A 70 -4.50 6.07 6.85
N PHE A 71 -5.66 5.46 7.10
CA PHE A 71 -6.05 4.15 6.59
C PHE A 71 -7.27 4.21 5.67
N ALA A 72 -7.61 5.39 5.11
CA ALA A 72 -8.80 5.57 4.29
C ALA A 72 -8.76 4.73 3.00
N ASP A 73 -7.57 4.52 2.42
CA ASP A 73 -7.39 3.76 1.18
C ASP A 73 -7.57 2.25 1.41
N VAL A 74 -7.24 1.74 2.60
CA VAL A 74 -7.21 0.31 2.93
C VAL A 74 -8.46 -0.16 3.65
N THR A 75 -9.60 -0.02 2.98
CA THR A 75 -10.94 -0.25 3.55
C THR A 75 -11.22 -1.69 4.02
N GLN A 76 -10.45 -2.69 3.53
CA GLN A 76 -10.62 -4.10 3.88
C GLN A 76 -9.63 -4.62 4.93
N VAL A 77 -8.79 -3.76 5.52
CA VAL A 77 -7.82 -4.19 6.54
C VAL A 77 -8.55 -4.69 7.78
N THR A 78 -8.26 -5.94 8.14
CA THR A 78 -8.72 -6.59 9.37
C THR A 78 -7.57 -6.81 10.36
N SER A 79 -6.33 -6.83 9.88
CA SER A 79 -5.12 -7.02 10.68
C SER A 79 -4.12 -5.90 10.42
N LEU A 80 -3.83 -5.10 11.44
CA LEU A 80 -2.88 -4.00 11.37
C LEU A 80 -1.74 -4.21 12.37
N TRP A 81 -0.49 -4.28 11.89
CA TRP A 81 0.68 -4.49 12.74
C TRP A 81 1.52 -3.22 12.81
N LEU A 82 1.67 -2.66 14.00
CA LEU A 82 2.39 -1.42 14.28
C LEU A 82 3.52 -1.61 15.31
N ALA A 83 3.91 -2.85 15.61
CA ALA A 83 4.92 -3.16 16.61
C ALA A 83 6.24 -2.43 16.31
N HIS A 84 7.00 -2.04 17.34
CA HIS A 84 8.27 -1.33 17.18
C HIS A 84 8.16 -0.03 16.35
N ASN A 85 7.14 0.78 16.65
CA ASN A 85 7.05 2.18 16.23
C ASN A 85 7.09 3.12 17.44
N GLU A 86 7.06 4.42 17.19
CA GLU A 86 7.11 5.48 18.20
C GLU A 86 5.75 6.19 18.33
N VAL A 87 4.65 5.47 18.07
CA VAL A 87 3.30 6.04 18.05
C VAL A 87 2.93 6.56 19.43
N ARG A 88 2.64 7.86 19.51
CA ARG A 88 2.14 8.52 20.72
C ARG A 88 0.63 8.73 20.59
N THR A 89 -0.10 8.40 21.65
CA THR A 89 -1.56 8.62 21.78
C THR A 89 -1.86 9.99 22.35
#